data_AF-A0A2B9E4H2-F1
#
_entry.id   AF-A0A2B9E4H2-F1
#
_cell.length_a   1.000
_cell.length_b   1.000
_cell.length_c   1.000
_cell.angle_alpha   90.00
_cell.angle_beta   90.00
_cell.angle_gamma   90.00
#
_symmetry.space_group_name_H-M   'P 1'
#
loop_
_entity.id
_entity.type
_entity.pdbx_description
1 polymer ?
#
loop_
_entity_poly.entity_id
_entity_poly.type
_entity_poly.pdbx_seq_one_letter_code
_entity_poly.pdbx_strand_id
1 'polypeptide(L)' 'MLHFLRRLSPGTCIVIQYDCQPPVAATFQGFQNGLVILSDFDCFPGLAHLVVDKINVITLGSLPCDPPRECERY' A
#
# COMPACT_ATOMS: atom_id res chain seq x y z
N MET A 1 -4.21 6.09 -12.80
CA MET A 1 -3.75 5.14 -11.77
C MET A 1 -2.96 3.96 -12.35
N LEU A 2 -3.51 3.18 -13.28
CA LEU A 2 -2.88 1.95 -13.80
C LEU A 2 -1.47 2.15 -14.40
N HIS A 3 -1.25 3.19 -15.20
CA HIS A 3 0.07 3.52 -15.75
C HIS A 3 1.09 3.95 -14.68
N PHE A 4 0.61 4.48 -13.55
CA PHE A 4 1.48 4.79 -12.43
C PHE A 4 1.91 3.49 -11.73
N LEU A 5 0.97 2.63 -11.38
CA LEU A 5 1.23 1.33 -10.74
C LEU A 5 2.18 0.44 -11.55
N ARG A 6 2.03 0.40 -12.89
CA ARG A 6 2.91 -0.38 -13.78
C ARG A 6 4.37 0.10 -13.82
N ARG A 7 4.65 1.32 -13.34
CA ARG A 7 6.01 1.88 -13.27
C ARG A 7 6.66 1.71 -11.91
N LEU A 8 5.90 1.29 -10.90
CA LEU A 8 6.44 1.04 -9.56
C LEU A 8 7.19 -0.28 -9.55
N SER A 9 8.38 -0.26 -8.96
CA SER A 9 9.13 -1.49 -8.70
C SER A 9 8.59 -2.17 -7.44
N PRO A 10 8.51 -3.51 -7.40
CA PRO A 10 8.31 -4.23 -6.15
C PRO A 10 9.31 -3.78 -5.07
N GLY A 11 8.86 -3.64 -3.83
CA GLY A 11 9.62 -3.06 -2.73
C GLY A 11 9.50 -1.54 -2.58
N THR A 12 8.75 -0.85 -3.45
CA THR A 12 8.57 0.61 -3.34
C THR A 12 7.66 0.96 -2.16
N CYS A 13 8.14 1.82 -1.25
CA CYS A 13 7.32 2.36 -0.17
C CYS A 13 6.29 3.35 -0.72
N ILE A 14 5.03 3.08 -0.41
CA ILE A 14 3.90 3.93 -0.80
C ILE A 14 3.04 4.22 0.42
N VAL A 15 2.35 5.36 0.37
CA VAL A 15 1.25 5.66 1.29
C VAL A 15 -0.04 5.61 0.48
N ILE A 16 -0.99 4.84 0.96
CA ILE A 16 -2.28 4.62 0.30
C ILE A 16 -3.39 5.11 1.20
N GLN A 17 -4.32 5.88 0.63
CA GLN A 17 -5.62 6.17 1.23
C GLN A 17 -6.70 5.47 0.41
N TYR A 18 -7.53 4.68 1.08
CA TYR A 18 -8.56 3.84 0.47
C TYR A 18 -9.86 3.91 1.24
N ASP A 19 -11.00 3.80 0.54
CA ASP A 19 -12.34 4.01 1.11
C ASP A 19 -12.38 5.24 2.06
N CYS A 20 -12.78 5.06 3.32
CA CYS A 20 -12.76 6.10 4.36
C CYS A 20 -11.65 5.88 5.41
N GLN A 21 -10.65 5.03 5.09
CA GLN A 21 -9.56 4.73 6.01
C GLN A 21 -8.53 5.86 6.02
N PRO A 22 -7.83 6.10 7.15
CA PRO A 22 -6.70 7.01 7.18
C PRO A 22 -5.60 6.53 6.21
N PRO A 23 -4.70 7.43 5.74
CA PRO A 23 -3.57 7.01 4.94
C PRO A 23 -2.67 6.01 5.70
N VAL A 24 -2.34 4.89 5.05
CA VAL A 24 -1.52 3.81 5.61
C VAL A 24 -0.30 3.60 4.73
N ALA A 25 0.87 3.42 5.35
CA ALA A 25 2.09 3.04 4.65
C ALA A 25 2.05 1.56 4.27
N ALA A 26 2.61 1.22 3.11
CA ALA A 26 2.69 -0.14 2.64
C ALA A 26 3.87 -0.30 1.69
N THR A 27 4.33 -1.53 1.57
CA THR A 27 5.32 -1.90 0.55
C THR A 27 4.58 -2.41 -0.68
N PHE A 28 4.78 -1.74 -1.83
CA PHE A 28 4.23 -2.20 -3.10
C PHE A 28 4.91 -3.48 -3.55
N GLN A 29 4.15 -4.55 -3.80
CA GLN A 29 4.69 -5.82 -4.31
C GLN A 29 4.32 -6.07 -5.77
N GLY A 30 3.20 -5.51 -6.22
CA GLY A 30 2.80 -5.64 -7.61
C GLY A 30 1.38 -5.19 -7.88
N PHE A 31 0.97 -5.34 -9.13
CA PHE A 31 -0.38 -5.05 -9.57
C PHE A 31 -0.81 -6.08 -10.62
N GLN A 32 -1.93 -6.77 -10.37
CA GLN A 32 -2.48 -7.77 -11.29
C GLN A 32 -4.01 -7.80 -11.19
N ASN A 33 -4.71 -7.93 -12.32
CA ASN A 33 -6.16 -8.12 -12.39
C ASN A 33 -6.99 -7.09 -11.58
N GLY A 34 -6.55 -5.83 -11.56
CA GLY A 34 -7.26 -4.77 -10.82
C GLY A 34 -6.94 -4.73 -9.30
N LEU A 35 -6.04 -5.59 -8.83
CA LEU A 35 -5.58 -5.65 -7.44
C LEU A 35 -4.17 -5.10 -7.30
N VAL A 36 -3.96 -4.23 -6.33
CA VAL A 36 -2.64 -3.85 -5.82
C VAL A 36 -2.26 -4.85 -4.73
N ILE A 37 -1.07 -5.42 -4.86
CA ILE A 37 -0.51 -6.37 -3.92
C ILE A 37 0.44 -5.61 -3.01
N LEU A 38 0.23 -5.73 -1.70
CA LEU A 38 0.94 -4.97 -0.67
C LEU A 38 1.49 -5.91 0.41
N SER A 39 2.65 -5.58 0.97
CA SER A 39 3.10 -6.10 2.27
C SER A 39 3.20 -4.97 3.28
N ASP A 40 3.37 -5.33 4.56
CA ASP A 40 3.51 -4.36 5.65
C ASP A 40 2.30 -3.40 5.75
N PHE A 41 1.13 -3.91 5.35
CA PHE A 41 -0.09 -3.13 5.23
C PHE A 41 -0.95 -3.31 6.48
N ASP A 42 -1.14 -2.23 7.25
CA ASP A 42 -2.07 -2.18 8.39
C ASP A 42 -1.88 -3.34 9.39
N CYS A 43 -0.63 -3.60 9.78
CA CYS A 43 -0.22 -4.69 10.68
C CYS A 43 -0.54 -6.13 10.18
N PHE A 44 -0.94 -6.31 8.92
CA PHE A 44 -1.18 -7.63 8.36
C PHE A 44 0.16 -8.34 8.02
N PRO A 45 0.45 -9.53 8.57
CA PRO A 45 1.75 -10.19 8.43
C PRO A 45 1.94 -10.91 7.07
N GLY A 46 1.19 -10.52 6.05
CA GLY A 46 1.17 -11.21 4.75
C GLY A 46 0.91 -10.28 3.57
N LEU A 47 0.55 -10.87 2.43
CA LEU A 47 0.21 -10.12 1.23
C LEU A 47 -1.26 -9.68 1.28
N ALA A 48 -1.46 -8.37 1.41
CA ALA A 48 -2.76 -7.75 1.27
C ALA A 48 -3.07 -7.48 -0.21
N HIS A 49 -4.33 -7.70 -0.59
CA HIS A 49 -4.84 -7.42 -1.93
C HIS A 49 -5.88 -6.31 -1.84
N LEU A 50 -5.56 -5.15 -2.42
CA LEU A 50 -6.44 -3.99 -2.41
C LEU A 50 -6.95 -3.71 -3.83
N VAL A 51 -8.28 -3.62 -3.97
CA VAL A 51 -8.91 -3.32 -5.26
C VAL A 51 -8.59 -1.87 -5.65
N VAL A 52 -8.12 -1.65 -6.88
CA VAL A 52 -7.74 -0.30 -7.36
C VAL A 52 -8.90 0.69 -7.26
N ASP A 53 -10.13 0.23 -7.50
CA ASP A 53 -11.33 1.07 -7.46
C ASP A 53 -11.66 1.59 -6.06
N LYS A 54 -11.04 1.01 -5.01
CA LYS A 54 -11.17 1.46 -3.63
C LYS A 54 -10.08 2.45 -3.22
N ILE A 55 -9.06 2.64 -4.06
CA ILE A 55 -7.94 3.52 -3.77
C ILE A 55 -8.27 4.93 -4.23
N ASN A 56 -8.31 5.87 -3.29
CA ASN A 56 -8.53 7.27 -3.59
C ASN A 56 -7.23 7.97 -3.96
N VAL A 57 -6.14 7.70 -3.22
CA VAL A 57 -4.84 8.35 -3.38
C VAL A 57 -3.70 7.36 -3.14
N ILE A 58 -2.67 7.44 -3.97
CA ILE A 58 -1.37 6.80 -3.74
C ILE A 58 -0.30 7.87 -3.85
N THR A 59 0.57 7.96 -2.85
CA THR A 59 1.76 8.82 -2.89
C THR A 59 3.01 7.97 -2.74
N LEU A 60 4.07 8.33 -3.46
CA LEU A 60 5.39 7.80 -3.19
C LEU A 60 5.86 8.38 -1.85
N GLY A 61 6.10 7.51 -0.87
CA GLY A 61 6.66 7.95 0.40
C GLY A 61 8.14 8.24 0.21
N SER A 62 8.60 9.42 0.62
CA SER A 62 10.03 9.66 0.89
C SER A 62 10.45 9.10 2.25
N LEU A 63 9.50 8.57 3.02
CA LEU A 63 9.69 7.98 4.33
C LEU A 63 9.89 6.46 4.19
N PRO A 64 10.68 5.82 5.08
CA PRO A 64 10.79 4.37 5.12
C PRO A 64 9.40 3.73 5.23
N CYS A 65 9.27 2.49 4.74
CA CYS A 65 8.07 1.65 4.87
C CYS A 65 7.75 1.29 6.34
N ASP A 66 8.30 2.03 7.30
CA ASP A 66 8.03 1.84 8.71
C ASP A 66 6.55 2.17 8.94
N PRO A 67 5.75 1.19 9.40
CA PRO A 67 4.33 1.41 9.61
C PRO A 67 4.14 2.56 10.61
N PRO A 68 3.35 3.59 10.27
CA PRO A 68 3.08 4.66 11.21
C PRO A 68 2.16 4.11 12.29
N ARG A 69 2.78 3.75 13.43
CA ARG A 69 2.19 3.58 14.77
C ARG A 69 1.58 2.20 15.11
N GLU A 70 1.99 1.70 16.26
CA GLU A 70 1.27 0.78 17.16
C GLU A 70 0.93 -0.65 16.68
N CYS A 71 1.67 -1.25 15.75
CA CYS A 71 1.59 -2.71 15.53
C CYS A 71 2.19 -3.54 16.69
N GLU A 72 2.88 -2.93 17.66
CA GLU A 72 3.51 -3.61 18.81
C GLU A 72 2.53 -3.98 19.96
N ARG A 73 1.21 -3.84 19.76
CA ARG A 73 0.21 -4.01 20.84
C ARG A 73 -0.73 -5.21 20.73
N TYR A 74 -0.54 -6.14 19.80
CA TYR A 74 -1.34 -7.37 19.70
C TYR A 74 -0.49 -8.62 19.57
#